data_AF-A0A2A2RKX8-F1
#
_entry.id   AF-A0A2A2RKX8-F1
#
_cell.length_a   1.000
_cell.length_b   1.000
_cell.length_c   1.000
_cell.angle_alpha   90.00
_cell.angle_beta   90.00
_cell.angle_gamma   90.00
#
_symmetry.space_group_name_H-M   'P 1'
#
loop_
_entity.id
_entity.type
_entity.pdbx_description
1 polymer ?
#
loop_
_entity_poly.entity_id
_entity_poly.type
_entity_poly.pdbx_seq_one_letter_code
_entity_poly.pdbx_strand_id
1 'polypeptide(L)'
;MCCFSRPVDFVRATKIFARAEDAHRQFLVYSMTLSAKEDLAMILPLPVRAGSGEKAVTFINLEEYPQFFADLEKGFPELRSLSLGPTGCATTRVPAAKLEVVQVGSFEASFVPTIADFARLDERFRLPVGMWERLPAYRHYGFAVFKLKPGARTVHPMAFSFPRANIASLFFPTVHIHDGKVHERAGFDHVLYCQRSESDVTRLTDWRESPQLARDFVKMAQSKGLVAADRHCHRKELRGQFENRDVWV
;
A
#
# COMPACT_ATOMS: atom_id res chain seq x y z
N MET A 1 2.96 9.60 2.08
CA MET A 1 1.66 9.80 2.74
C MET A 1 0.57 9.18 1.86
N CYS A 2 -0.71 9.34 2.16
CA CYS A 2 -1.86 8.86 1.37
C CYS A 2 -2.87 10.02 1.30
N CYS A 3 -4.09 9.79 0.83
CA CYS A 3 -5.18 10.75 1.04
C CYS A 3 -5.86 10.49 2.39
N PHE A 4 -5.90 11.50 3.27
CA PHE A 4 -6.56 11.40 4.58
C PHE A 4 -7.65 12.46 4.76
N SER A 5 -8.78 12.09 5.36
CA SER A 5 -9.91 13.03 5.63
C SER A 5 -9.63 14.03 6.74
N ARG A 6 -8.68 13.74 7.63
CA ARG A 6 -8.30 14.55 8.78
C ARG A 6 -6.78 14.67 8.87
N PRO A 7 -6.26 15.68 9.59
CA PRO A 7 -4.82 15.82 9.82
C PRO A 7 -4.21 14.57 10.47
N VAL A 8 -2.98 14.26 10.08
CA VAL A 8 -2.15 13.17 10.64
C VAL A 8 -0.87 13.78 11.18
N ASP A 9 -0.38 13.28 12.32
CA ASP A 9 0.90 13.76 12.86
C ASP A 9 2.07 13.26 12.02
N PHE A 10 2.02 11.99 11.60
CA PHE A 10 2.96 11.42 10.64
C PHE A 10 2.39 10.19 9.95
N VAL A 11 2.94 9.90 8.77
CA VAL A 11 2.77 8.64 8.04
C VAL A 11 4.12 8.24 7.48
N ARG A 12 4.55 7.00 7.74
CA ARG A 12 5.87 6.48 7.37
C ARG A 12 5.82 4.98 7.11
N ALA A 13 6.94 4.43 6.65
CA ALA A 13 7.14 3.01 6.42
C ALA A 13 6.00 2.39 5.60
N THR A 14 5.55 3.10 4.56
CA THR A 14 4.46 2.66 3.71
C THR A 14 4.91 1.47 2.88
N LYS A 15 4.11 0.42 2.82
CA LYS A 15 4.38 -0.78 2.03
C LYS A 15 3.16 -1.11 1.19
N ILE A 16 3.37 -1.34 -0.10
CA ILE A 16 2.30 -1.64 -1.04
C ILE A 16 2.71 -2.84 -1.87
N PHE A 17 1.84 -3.82 -2.00
CA PHE A 17 1.99 -4.95 -2.92
C PHE A 17 0.92 -4.87 -4.01
N ALA A 18 1.30 -5.09 -5.28
CA ALA A 18 0.37 -5.19 -6.39
C ALA A 18 0.65 -6.44 -7.25
N ARG A 19 -0.41 -7.09 -7.72
CA ARG A 19 -0.32 -8.19 -8.68
C ARG A 19 -1.59 -8.28 -9.50
N ALA A 20 -1.49 -8.65 -10.77
CA ALA A 20 -2.67 -9.04 -11.55
C ALA A 20 -3.27 -10.33 -10.98
N GLU A 21 -4.56 -10.29 -10.61
CA GLU A 21 -5.33 -11.49 -10.23
C GLU A 21 -5.56 -12.35 -11.49
N ASP A 22 -6.03 -11.69 -12.54
CA ASP A 22 -6.29 -12.23 -13.88
C ASP A 22 -6.10 -11.11 -14.93
N ALA A 23 -6.56 -11.33 -16.16
CA ALA A 23 -6.49 -10.35 -17.26
C ALA A 23 -7.25 -9.04 -17.01
N HIS A 24 -8.10 -8.97 -15.99
CA HIS A 24 -9.03 -7.85 -15.76
C HIS A 24 -8.98 -7.29 -14.34
N ARG A 25 -8.42 -8.01 -13.36
CA ARG A 25 -8.41 -7.61 -11.95
C ARG A 25 -6.99 -7.48 -11.39
N GLN A 26 -6.85 -6.63 -10.38
CA GLN A 26 -5.62 -6.42 -9.63
C GLN A 26 -5.85 -6.65 -8.14
N PHE A 27 -4.96 -7.41 -7.52
CA PHE A 27 -4.77 -7.43 -6.08
C PHE A 27 -3.93 -6.25 -5.63
N LEU A 28 -4.35 -5.59 -4.55
CA LEU A 28 -3.56 -4.61 -3.82
C LEU A 28 -3.51 -5.01 -2.34
N VAL A 29 -2.34 -4.91 -1.72
CA VAL A 29 -2.18 -4.94 -0.26
C VAL A 29 -1.47 -3.67 0.18
N TYR A 30 -1.94 -3.04 1.25
CA TYR A 30 -1.42 -1.77 1.73
C TYR A 30 -1.18 -1.81 3.24
N SER A 31 -0.05 -1.29 3.70
CA SER A 31 0.23 -1.06 5.12
C SER A 31 1.07 0.20 5.30
N MET A 32 0.93 0.86 6.44
CA MET A 32 1.76 2.01 6.83
C MET A 32 1.81 2.11 8.35
N THR A 33 2.78 2.86 8.87
CA THR A 33 2.74 3.36 10.25
C THR A 33 2.22 4.79 10.25
N LEU A 34 1.24 5.09 11.09
CA LEU A 34 0.68 6.43 11.24
C LEU A 34 0.48 6.82 12.71
N SER A 35 0.37 8.12 12.95
CA SER A 35 -0.19 8.70 14.18
C SER A 35 -1.22 9.76 13.83
N ALA A 36 -2.33 9.75 14.56
CA ALA A 36 -3.41 10.73 14.44
C ALA A 36 -4.06 10.98 15.80
N LYS A 37 -4.68 12.15 15.96
CA LYS A 37 -5.33 12.55 17.22
C LYS A 37 -6.81 12.16 17.29
N GLU A 38 -7.43 11.90 16.15
CA GLU A 38 -8.85 11.57 16.02
C GLU A 38 -9.08 10.42 15.02
N ASP A 39 -10.30 9.90 15.00
CA ASP A 39 -10.75 8.97 13.96
C ASP A 39 -10.70 9.65 12.59
N LEU A 40 -10.23 8.93 11.57
CA LEU A 40 -10.10 9.46 10.22
C LEU A 40 -10.35 8.40 9.16
N ALA A 41 -10.51 8.83 7.92
CA ALA A 41 -10.51 7.96 6.75
C ALA A 41 -9.20 8.09 5.99
N MET A 42 -8.63 6.94 5.64
CA MET A 42 -7.67 6.82 4.55
C MET A 42 -8.42 6.48 3.26
N ILE A 43 -8.12 7.21 2.20
CA ILE A 43 -8.82 7.10 0.91
C ILE A 43 -7.80 6.76 -0.17
N LEU A 44 -8.02 5.66 -0.87
CA LEU A 44 -7.17 5.19 -1.96
C LEU A 44 -7.92 5.35 -3.30
N PRO A 45 -7.47 6.24 -4.20
CA PRO A 45 -8.02 6.31 -5.54
C PRO A 45 -7.69 5.01 -6.30
N LEU A 46 -8.67 4.41 -6.96
CA LEU A 46 -8.54 3.18 -7.73
C LEU A 46 -9.01 3.41 -9.18
N PRO A 47 -8.14 3.16 -10.18
CA PRO A 47 -8.51 3.24 -11.59
C PRO A 47 -9.36 2.01 -11.95
N VAL A 48 -10.65 2.08 -11.61
CA VAL A 48 -11.62 1.03 -11.91
C VAL A 48 -12.19 1.22 -13.31
N ARG A 49 -12.57 0.10 -13.95
CA ARG A 49 -13.32 0.17 -15.20
C ARG A 49 -14.62 0.94 -14.97
N ALA A 50 -14.94 1.89 -15.85
CA ALA A 50 -16.19 2.64 -15.77
C ALA A 50 -17.41 1.69 -15.77
N GLY A 51 -18.41 1.99 -14.92
CA GLY A 51 -19.61 1.17 -14.79
C GLY A 51 -19.45 -0.11 -13.97
N SER A 52 -18.35 -0.30 -13.23
CA SER A 52 -18.13 -1.51 -12.42
C SER A 52 -19.09 -1.65 -11.21
N GLY A 53 -19.80 -0.58 -10.84
CA GLY A 53 -20.80 -0.58 -9.76
C GLY A 53 -20.21 -0.71 -8.35
N GLU A 54 -21.08 -0.73 -7.33
CA GLU A 54 -20.71 -0.70 -5.90
C GLU A 54 -20.00 -1.97 -5.40
N LYS A 55 -20.12 -3.08 -6.12
CA LYS A 55 -19.49 -4.37 -5.76
C LYS A 55 -18.18 -4.65 -6.52
N ALA A 56 -17.61 -3.64 -7.17
CA ALA A 56 -16.41 -3.78 -7.97
C ALA A 56 -15.20 -4.26 -7.15
N VAL A 57 -15.08 -3.76 -5.92
CA VAL A 57 -13.97 -4.05 -5.02
C VAL A 57 -14.34 -5.19 -4.07
N THR A 58 -13.43 -6.16 -3.95
CA THR A 58 -13.56 -7.30 -3.03
C THR A 58 -12.48 -7.19 -1.98
N PHE A 59 -12.85 -6.92 -0.72
CA PHE A 59 -11.90 -6.89 0.39
C PHE A 59 -11.52 -8.29 0.84
N ILE A 60 -10.25 -8.49 1.20
CA ILE A 60 -9.66 -9.78 1.53
C ILE A 60 -9.18 -9.72 2.97
N ASN A 61 -9.67 -10.63 3.82
CA ASN A 61 -9.28 -10.67 5.23
C ASN A 61 -7.88 -11.28 5.39
N LEU A 62 -6.94 -10.46 5.87
CA LEU A 62 -5.56 -10.87 6.22
C LEU A 62 -5.29 -10.91 7.72
N GLU A 63 -6.31 -10.94 8.59
CA GLU A 63 -6.14 -11.02 10.05
C GLU A 63 -5.22 -12.17 10.47
N GLU A 64 -5.30 -13.31 9.78
CA GLU A 64 -4.45 -14.48 10.00
C GLU A 64 -3.02 -14.33 9.42
N TYR A 65 -2.75 -13.25 8.68
CA TYR A 65 -1.46 -12.99 8.04
C TYR A 65 -0.88 -11.58 8.29
N PRO A 66 -0.68 -11.17 9.56
CA PRO A 66 -0.19 -9.83 9.87
C PRO A 66 1.26 -9.59 9.44
N GLN A 67 2.03 -10.65 9.22
CA GLN A 67 3.43 -10.62 8.81
C GLN A 67 3.63 -10.56 7.28
N PHE A 68 2.58 -10.38 6.48
CA PHE A 68 2.62 -10.39 5.02
C PHE A 68 3.82 -9.64 4.43
N PHE A 69 4.02 -8.37 4.80
CA PHE A 69 5.14 -7.57 4.29
C PHE A 69 6.49 -7.89 4.93
N ALA A 70 6.51 -8.43 6.15
CA ALA A 70 7.75 -8.89 6.76
C ALA A 70 8.28 -10.14 6.05
N ASP A 71 7.37 -11.02 5.63
CA ASP A 71 7.67 -12.19 4.82
C ASP A 71 8.11 -11.81 3.41
N LEU A 72 7.44 -10.85 2.75
CA LEU A 72 7.91 -10.31 1.46
C LEU A 72 9.34 -9.75 1.53
N GLU A 73 9.68 -9.04 2.62
CA GLU A 73 11.01 -8.46 2.81
C GLU A 73 12.11 -9.53 2.87
N LYS A 74 11.81 -10.72 3.40
CA LYS A 74 12.78 -11.84 3.47
C LYS A 74 13.24 -12.29 2.09
N GLY A 75 12.45 -12.05 1.05
CA GLY A 75 12.83 -12.32 -0.34
C GLY A 75 13.92 -11.38 -0.88
N PHE A 76 14.37 -10.40 -0.12
CA PHE A 76 15.33 -9.38 -0.57
C PHE A 76 16.49 -9.16 0.43
N PRO A 77 17.24 -10.21 0.81
CA PRO A 77 18.33 -10.08 1.77
C PRO A 77 19.36 -9.05 1.27
N GLU A 78 19.81 -8.15 2.14
CA GLU A 78 20.95 -7.27 1.82
C GLU A 78 22.12 -8.15 1.37
N LEU A 79 22.69 -7.86 0.20
CA LEU A 79 23.95 -8.48 -0.21
C LEU A 79 24.98 -8.00 0.80
N ARG A 80 25.30 -8.84 1.80
CA ARG A 80 26.43 -8.59 2.69
C ARG A 80 27.65 -8.46 1.80
N SER A 81 28.18 -7.25 1.66
CA SER A 81 29.52 -7.06 1.14
C SER A 81 30.44 -7.89 2.02
N LEU A 82 31.05 -8.94 1.45
CA LEU A 82 32.10 -9.70 2.11
C LEU A 82 33.34 -8.80 2.23
N SER A 83 33.29 -7.87 3.19
CA SER A 83 34.48 -7.14 3.62
C SER A 83 35.24 -8.06 4.55
N LEU A 84 36.28 -8.71 4.02
CA LEU A 84 37.32 -9.35 4.82
C LEU A 84 38.08 -8.25 5.59
N GLY A 85 37.90 -8.16 6.90
CA GLY A 85 38.59 -7.20 7.77
C GLY A 85 38.47 -7.56 9.26
N PRO A 86 39.50 -7.28 10.09
CA PRO A 86 39.90 -8.14 11.20
C PRO A 86 39.10 -7.94 12.50
N THR A 87 39.14 -8.99 13.32
CA THR A 87 38.59 -9.09 14.68
C THR A 87 38.98 -7.93 15.58
N GLY A 88 37.98 -7.25 16.15
CA GLY A 88 38.13 -6.23 17.18
C GLY A 88 36.97 -6.26 18.18
N CYS A 89 37.30 -6.32 19.46
CA CYS A 89 36.42 -6.55 20.60
C CYS A 89 35.73 -5.26 21.12
N ALA A 90 34.54 -5.44 21.72
CA ALA A 90 33.79 -4.57 22.63
C ALA A 90 33.05 -3.36 22.00
N THR A 91 31.86 -2.92 22.43
CA THR A 91 31.10 -3.02 23.69
C THR A 91 29.60 -3.02 23.41
N THR A 92 28.81 -3.74 24.22
CA THR A 92 27.34 -3.76 24.15
C THR A 92 26.73 -2.55 24.85
N ARG A 93 26.00 -1.71 24.09
CA ARG A 93 25.11 -0.69 24.63
C ARG A 93 23.67 -1.05 24.26
N VAL A 94 22.90 -1.51 25.24
CA VAL A 94 21.47 -1.85 25.09
C VAL A 94 20.64 -0.56 25.17
N PRO A 95 19.87 -0.18 24.13
CA PRO A 95 18.84 0.84 24.25
C PRO A 95 17.52 0.24 24.78
N ALA A 96 16.76 1.08 25.49
CA ALA A 96 15.60 0.75 26.31
C ALA A 96 14.43 0.05 25.58
N ALA A 97 13.79 -0.89 26.28
CA ALA A 97 12.55 -1.53 25.88
C ALA A 97 11.32 -0.77 26.43
N LYS A 98 10.41 -0.37 25.53
CA LYS A 98 8.99 0.01 25.69
C LYS A 98 8.39 0.01 24.27
N LEU A 99 7.22 -0.52 23.92
CA LEU A 99 6.11 -1.24 24.55
C LEU A 99 5.56 -2.22 23.48
N GLU A 100 4.91 -3.29 23.91
CA GLU A 100 4.13 -4.17 23.03
C GLU A 100 2.85 -3.45 22.58
N VAL A 101 2.62 -3.41 21.27
CA VAL A 101 1.36 -2.96 20.67
C VAL A 101 0.89 -4.06 19.72
N VAL A 102 -0.15 -4.79 20.14
CA VAL A 102 -0.88 -5.71 19.27
C VAL A 102 -2.36 -5.39 19.41
N GLN A 103 -2.92 -4.76 18.39
CA GLN A 103 -4.25 -5.15 17.93
C GLN A 103 -4.29 -4.97 16.41
N VAL A 104 -4.55 -6.08 15.73
CA VAL A 104 -4.19 -6.30 14.33
C VAL A 104 -5.44 -6.80 13.61
N GLY A 105 -6.02 -5.94 12.77
CA GLY A 105 -7.21 -6.20 11.95
C GLY A 105 -8.55 -5.75 12.58
N SER A 106 -9.67 -5.90 11.86
CA SER A 106 -10.99 -5.25 12.06
C SER A 106 -11.13 -3.77 11.65
N PHE A 107 -10.51 -3.36 10.54
CA PHE A 107 -10.81 -2.05 9.93
C PHE A 107 -12.21 -2.07 9.27
N GLU A 108 -12.95 -0.97 9.40
CA GLU A 108 -14.16 -0.74 8.60
C GLU A 108 -13.72 -0.20 7.23
N ALA A 109 -14.11 -0.88 6.15
CA ALA A 109 -13.80 -0.49 4.78
C ALA A 109 -15.07 -0.31 3.94
N SER A 110 -15.00 0.57 2.94
CA SER A 110 -16.08 0.80 1.97
C SER A 110 -15.49 1.12 0.60
N PHE A 111 -16.25 0.83 -0.44
CA PHE A 111 -15.93 1.25 -1.81
C PHE A 111 -16.89 2.35 -2.27
N VAL A 112 -16.33 3.43 -2.79
CA VAL A 112 -17.04 4.59 -3.32
C VAL A 112 -16.86 4.61 -4.85
N PRO A 113 -17.89 4.31 -5.65
CA PRO A 113 -17.71 4.17 -7.10
C PRO A 113 -17.36 5.46 -7.84
N THR A 114 -17.87 6.60 -7.37
CA THR A 114 -17.67 7.91 -8.00
C THR A 114 -17.43 9.01 -6.96
N ILE A 115 -16.89 10.16 -7.38
CA ILE A 115 -16.71 11.32 -6.48
C ILE A 115 -18.06 11.76 -5.87
N ALA A 116 -19.16 11.69 -6.62
CA ALA A 116 -20.49 12.06 -6.12
C ALA A 116 -20.97 11.15 -4.97
N ASP A 117 -20.55 9.89 -4.96
CA ASP A 117 -20.96 8.91 -3.95
C ASP A 117 -20.32 9.16 -2.57
N PHE A 118 -19.30 10.02 -2.46
CA PHE A 118 -18.79 10.46 -1.15
C PHE A 118 -19.88 11.12 -0.30
N ALA A 119 -20.89 11.73 -0.91
CA ALA A 119 -22.04 12.32 -0.22
C ALA A 119 -22.86 11.29 0.59
N ARG A 120 -22.63 9.98 0.40
CA ARG A 120 -23.25 8.88 1.14
C ARG A 120 -22.45 8.40 2.35
N LEU A 121 -21.18 8.79 2.50
CA LEU A 121 -20.35 8.40 3.65
C LEU A 121 -20.64 9.28 4.87
N ASP A 122 -20.29 8.88 6.09
CA ASP A 122 -20.28 9.81 7.23
C ASP A 122 -19.32 10.99 6.95
N GLU A 123 -19.70 12.22 7.31
CA GLU A 123 -18.95 13.44 7.03
C GLU A 123 -17.51 13.40 7.56
N ARG A 124 -17.26 12.67 8.66
CA ARG A 124 -15.91 12.49 9.23
C ARG A 124 -14.96 11.71 8.30
N PHE A 125 -15.51 10.95 7.37
CA PHE A 125 -14.77 10.10 6.44
C PHE A 125 -14.72 10.65 5.01
N ARG A 126 -15.10 11.93 4.81
CA ARG A 126 -15.02 12.62 3.51
C ARG A 126 -13.83 13.57 3.49
N LEU A 127 -13.22 13.75 2.32
CA LEU A 127 -12.35 14.91 2.09
C LEU A 127 -13.20 16.20 2.06
N PRO A 128 -12.60 17.37 2.32
CA PRO A 128 -13.26 18.65 2.06
C PRO A 128 -13.85 18.72 0.65
N VAL A 129 -15.03 19.33 0.52
CA VAL A 129 -15.71 19.56 -0.77
C VAL A 129 -14.79 20.32 -1.71
N GLY A 130 -14.77 19.97 -3.00
CA GLY A 130 -13.89 20.62 -3.99
C GLY A 130 -12.49 20.00 -4.10
N MET A 131 -12.13 19.05 -3.22
CA MET A 131 -10.76 18.52 -3.21
C MET A 131 -10.47 17.63 -4.43
N TRP A 132 -11.42 16.79 -4.85
CA TRP A 132 -11.22 15.93 -6.01
C TRP A 132 -11.26 16.70 -7.34
N GLU A 133 -11.96 17.83 -7.38
CA GLU A 133 -12.05 18.74 -8.53
C GLU A 133 -10.70 19.38 -8.86
N ARG A 134 -9.81 19.52 -7.86
CA ARG A 134 -8.42 19.97 -8.05
C ARG A 134 -7.50 18.88 -8.61
N LEU A 135 -8.00 17.65 -8.73
CA LEU A 135 -7.29 16.50 -9.26
C LEU A 135 -8.10 15.83 -10.38
N PRO A 136 -8.22 16.50 -11.55
CA PRO A 136 -9.09 16.04 -12.64
C PRO A 136 -8.73 14.64 -13.17
N ALA A 137 -7.51 14.16 -12.93
CA ALA A 137 -7.08 12.80 -13.26
C ALA A 137 -7.94 11.72 -12.57
N TYR A 138 -8.49 11.99 -11.38
CA TYR A 138 -9.28 11.02 -10.60
C TYR A 138 -10.78 11.09 -10.86
N ARG A 139 -11.23 11.90 -11.83
CA ARG A 139 -12.67 12.10 -12.14
C ARG A 139 -13.42 10.81 -12.50
N HIS A 140 -12.71 9.78 -12.94
CA HIS A 140 -13.27 8.48 -13.33
C HIS A 140 -12.79 7.33 -12.43
N TYR A 141 -12.18 7.64 -11.30
CA TYR A 141 -11.72 6.65 -10.34
C TYR A 141 -12.85 6.28 -9.39
N GLY A 142 -12.77 5.06 -8.86
CA GLY A 142 -13.44 4.68 -7.62
C GLY A 142 -12.48 4.85 -6.45
N PHE A 143 -12.96 4.66 -5.22
CA PHE A 143 -12.14 4.88 -4.04
C PHE A 143 -12.37 3.79 -3.00
N ALA A 144 -11.29 3.15 -2.54
CA ALA A 144 -11.34 2.35 -1.33
C ALA A 144 -11.12 3.25 -0.12
N VAL A 145 -12.06 3.22 0.83
CA VAL A 145 -12.07 4.07 2.02
C VAL A 145 -11.93 3.18 3.25
N PHE A 146 -10.97 3.49 4.10
CA PHE A 146 -10.66 2.74 5.31
C PHE A 146 -10.76 3.68 6.52
N LYS A 147 -11.60 3.33 7.50
CA LYS A 147 -11.68 4.05 8.76
C LYS A 147 -10.57 3.59 9.70
N LEU A 148 -9.84 4.56 10.23
CA LEU A 148 -8.68 4.35 11.11
C LEU A 148 -8.91 5.06 12.44
N LYS A 149 -8.53 4.35 13.52
CA LYS A 149 -8.62 4.86 14.90
C LYS A 149 -7.41 5.75 15.26
N PRO A 150 -7.55 6.69 16.20
CA PRO A 150 -6.45 7.56 16.64
C PRO A 150 -5.30 6.80 17.28
N GLY A 151 -4.15 7.46 17.44
CA GLY A 151 -2.95 6.95 18.08
C GLY A 151 -1.89 6.44 17.11
N ALA A 152 -0.68 6.25 17.62
CA ALA A 152 0.47 5.77 16.85
C ALA A 152 0.44 4.25 16.70
N ARG A 153 0.34 3.75 15.46
CA ARG A 153 0.28 2.30 15.18
C ARG A 153 0.76 1.96 13.77
N THR A 154 1.21 0.73 13.60
CA THR A 154 1.34 0.11 12.27
C THR A 154 0.00 -0.51 11.90
N VAL A 155 -0.55 -0.09 10.77
CA VAL A 155 -1.83 -0.58 10.28
C VAL A 155 -1.65 -1.97 9.69
N HIS A 156 -2.55 -2.87 10.10
CA HIS A 156 -2.65 -4.22 9.57
C HIS A 156 -2.76 -4.22 8.02
N PRO A 157 -2.14 -5.17 7.30
CA PRO A 157 -2.23 -5.22 5.84
C PRO A 157 -3.67 -5.22 5.33
N MET A 158 -4.07 -4.13 4.67
CA MET A 158 -5.37 -3.95 4.03
C MET A 158 -5.29 -4.53 2.62
N ALA A 159 -5.99 -5.63 2.36
CA ALA A 159 -5.98 -6.30 1.07
C ALA A 159 -7.33 -6.22 0.36
N PHE A 160 -7.30 -6.05 -0.95
CA PHE A 160 -8.49 -6.06 -1.79
C PHE A 160 -8.15 -6.35 -3.26
N SER A 161 -9.14 -6.78 -4.05
CA SER A 161 -9.06 -6.83 -5.50
C SER A 161 -10.04 -5.87 -6.17
N PHE A 162 -9.66 -5.32 -7.33
CA PHE A 162 -10.50 -4.40 -8.10
C PHE A 162 -10.33 -4.59 -9.61
N PRO A 163 -11.35 -4.30 -10.44
CA PRO A 163 -11.23 -4.35 -11.89
C PRO A 163 -10.32 -3.22 -12.39
N ARG A 164 -9.41 -3.53 -13.31
CA ARG A 164 -8.44 -2.60 -13.86
C ARG A 164 -9.03 -1.78 -15.01
N ALA A 165 -8.87 -0.46 -14.98
CA ALA A 165 -9.12 0.38 -16.15
C ALA A 165 -8.07 0.16 -17.26
N ASN A 166 -6.81 -0.10 -16.87
CA ASN A 166 -5.72 -0.43 -17.78
C ASN A 166 -5.17 -1.83 -17.45
N ILE A 167 -5.33 -2.78 -18.37
CA ILE A 167 -4.89 -4.17 -18.18
C ILE A 167 -3.40 -4.38 -18.45
N ALA A 168 -2.73 -3.39 -19.06
CA ALA A 168 -1.32 -3.46 -19.44
C ALA A 168 -0.36 -3.00 -18.32
N SER A 169 -0.90 -2.51 -17.20
CA SER A 169 -0.09 -1.97 -16.10
C SER A 169 -0.65 -2.33 -14.74
N LEU A 170 0.22 -2.42 -13.74
CA LEU A 170 -0.13 -2.46 -12.33
C LEU A 170 -0.16 -1.04 -11.76
N PHE A 171 -1.15 -0.78 -10.93
CA PHE A 171 -1.37 0.51 -10.31
C PHE A 171 -1.00 0.49 -8.81
N PHE A 172 -0.34 1.54 -8.33
CA PHE A 172 -0.05 1.76 -6.93
C PHE A 172 -0.60 3.13 -6.50
N PRO A 173 -1.57 3.17 -5.56
CA PRO A 173 -2.04 4.45 -5.04
C PRO A 173 -0.97 5.05 -4.13
N THR A 174 -0.31 6.10 -4.60
CA THR A 174 0.78 6.78 -3.91
C THR A 174 0.65 8.30 -3.92
N VAL A 175 -0.44 8.86 -4.46
CA VAL A 175 -0.76 10.28 -4.33
C VAL A 175 -1.08 10.65 -2.89
N HIS A 176 -0.63 11.83 -2.46
CA HIS A 176 -0.78 12.35 -1.11
C HIS A 176 -1.75 13.52 -1.13
N ILE A 177 -2.75 13.46 -0.24
CA ILE A 177 -3.62 14.59 0.11
C ILE A 177 -3.66 14.62 1.63
N HIS A 178 -3.10 15.66 2.20
CA HIS A 178 -3.13 15.89 3.65
C HIS A 178 -3.34 17.38 3.92
N ASP A 179 -3.80 17.71 5.12
CA ASP A 179 -4.04 19.08 5.57
C ASP A 179 -5.00 19.88 4.66
N GLY A 180 -5.91 19.18 3.96
CA GLY A 180 -6.84 19.77 3.01
C GLY A 180 -6.18 20.36 1.76
N LYS A 181 -4.94 19.97 1.44
CA LYS A 181 -4.17 20.51 0.32
C LYS A 181 -3.64 19.39 -0.58
N VAL A 182 -3.53 19.73 -1.86
CA VAL A 182 -2.75 18.99 -2.84
C VAL A 182 -1.47 19.77 -3.07
N HIS A 183 -0.35 19.12 -2.80
CA HIS A 183 0.99 19.62 -3.09
C HIS A 183 1.47 19.06 -4.43
N GLU A 184 2.26 19.81 -5.19
CA GLU A 184 2.86 19.32 -6.44
C GLU A 184 3.89 18.23 -6.21
N ARG A 185 4.59 18.31 -5.08
CA ARG A 185 5.59 17.34 -4.63
C ARG A 185 5.24 16.86 -3.23
N ALA A 186 5.66 15.64 -2.93
CA ALA A 186 5.44 15.07 -1.61
C ALA A 186 6.60 14.17 -1.17
N GLY A 187 6.66 13.95 0.15
CA GLY A 187 7.65 13.07 0.77
C GLY A 187 7.23 11.61 0.70
N PHE A 188 8.08 10.79 0.07
CA PHE A 188 7.87 9.36 -0.04
C PHE A 188 8.79 8.64 0.94
N ASP A 189 8.17 7.74 1.69
CA ASP A 189 8.82 6.70 2.48
C ASP A 189 8.08 5.37 2.21
N HIS A 190 8.23 4.86 0.97
CA HIS A 190 7.48 3.71 0.47
C HIS A 190 8.39 2.57 0.03
N VAL A 191 7.94 1.34 0.28
CA VAL A 191 8.45 0.13 -0.39
C VAL A 191 7.31 -0.44 -1.21
N LEU A 192 7.52 -0.51 -2.51
CA LEU A 192 6.58 -1.12 -3.44
C LEU A 192 7.04 -2.53 -3.77
N TYR A 193 6.10 -3.45 -3.82
CA TYR A 193 6.27 -4.84 -4.19
C TYR A 193 5.34 -5.19 -5.35
N CYS A 194 5.80 -6.01 -6.29
CA CYS A 194 4.89 -6.64 -7.26
C CYS A 194 5.30 -8.04 -7.67
N GLN A 195 4.35 -8.76 -8.24
CA GLN A 195 4.63 -9.92 -9.08
C GLN A 195 4.09 -9.65 -10.48
N ARG A 196 4.93 -9.92 -11.48
CA ARG A 196 4.54 -9.75 -12.87
C ARG A 196 3.64 -10.90 -13.33
N SER A 197 2.76 -10.60 -14.26
CA SER A 197 2.13 -11.59 -15.13
C SER A 197 3.04 -11.91 -16.32
N GLU A 198 2.87 -13.08 -16.92
CA GLU A 198 3.57 -13.42 -18.17
C GLU A 198 3.20 -12.47 -19.32
N SER A 199 2.00 -11.88 -19.27
CA SER A 199 1.53 -10.87 -20.22
C SER A 199 2.07 -9.46 -19.97
N ASP A 200 2.80 -9.22 -18.87
CA ASP A 200 3.33 -7.89 -18.57
C ASP A 200 4.53 -7.59 -19.47
N VAL A 201 4.33 -6.73 -20.47
CA VAL A 201 5.37 -6.33 -21.42
C VAL A 201 6.33 -5.27 -20.85
N THR A 202 5.97 -4.59 -19.75
CA THR A 202 6.80 -3.53 -19.17
C THR A 202 8.05 -4.09 -18.50
N ARG A 203 9.22 -3.55 -18.86
CA ARG A 203 10.48 -3.84 -18.17
C ARG A 203 10.53 -3.11 -16.83
N LEU A 204 10.76 -3.85 -15.75
CA LEU A 204 10.97 -3.29 -14.41
C LEU A 204 12.45 -2.93 -14.19
N THR A 205 12.97 -1.95 -14.94
CA THR A 205 14.41 -1.63 -14.97
C THR A 205 15.00 -1.18 -13.64
N ASP A 206 14.19 -0.51 -12.79
CA ASP A 206 14.64 0.02 -11.49
C ASP A 206 14.12 -0.79 -10.30
N TRP A 207 13.65 -2.02 -10.56
CA TRP A 207 13.16 -2.91 -9.51
C TRP A 207 14.16 -4.01 -9.27
N ARG A 208 14.38 -4.32 -8.01
CA ARG A 208 15.14 -5.49 -7.60
C ARG A 208 14.24 -6.71 -7.64
N GLU A 209 14.65 -7.77 -8.32
CA GLU A 209 13.97 -9.07 -8.29
C GLU A 209 14.46 -9.91 -7.09
N SER A 210 13.56 -10.71 -6.50
CA SER A 210 13.91 -11.65 -5.43
C SER A 210 14.75 -12.80 -6.02
N PRO A 211 15.78 -13.32 -5.32
CA PRO A 211 16.57 -14.43 -5.85
C PRO A 211 15.81 -15.77 -5.83
N GLN A 212 14.85 -15.91 -4.93
CA GLN A 212 13.99 -17.11 -4.80
C GLN A 212 12.55 -16.83 -5.27
N LEU A 213 11.79 -17.91 -5.44
CA LEU A 213 10.36 -17.85 -5.72
C LEU A 213 9.57 -17.47 -4.46
N ALA A 214 8.40 -16.86 -4.63
CA ALA A 214 7.62 -16.37 -3.50
C ALA A 214 7.22 -17.46 -2.48
N ARG A 215 7.04 -18.72 -2.92
CA ARG A 215 6.76 -19.85 -2.02
C ARG A 215 7.82 -20.07 -0.95
N ASP A 216 9.05 -19.62 -1.18
CA ASP A 216 10.18 -19.87 -0.27
C ASP A 216 10.21 -18.89 0.91
N PHE A 217 9.49 -17.77 0.82
CA PHE A 217 9.50 -16.73 1.85
C PHE A 217 8.12 -16.20 2.26
N VAL A 218 7.05 -16.50 1.50
CA VAL A 218 5.66 -16.16 1.84
C VAL A 218 4.86 -17.40 2.23
N LYS A 219 4.02 -17.27 3.26
CA LYS A 219 3.09 -18.32 3.72
C LYS A 219 1.90 -18.41 2.79
N MET A 220 2.01 -19.27 1.76
CA MET A 220 1.03 -19.39 0.67
C MET A 220 -0.42 -19.56 1.16
N ALA A 221 -0.66 -20.48 2.11
CA ALA A 221 -2.01 -20.72 2.63
C ALA A 221 -2.63 -19.47 3.29
N GLN A 222 -1.81 -18.67 3.98
CA GLN A 222 -2.25 -17.45 4.64
C GLN A 222 -2.40 -16.26 3.67
N SER A 223 -1.74 -16.31 2.50
CA SER A 223 -1.80 -15.27 1.47
C SER A 223 -3.16 -15.16 0.77
N LYS A 224 -4.07 -16.14 0.96
CA LYS A 224 -5.39 -16.18 0.31
C LYS A 224 -5.33 -15.99 -1.21
N GLY A 225 -4.27 -16.50 -1.85
CA GLY A 225 -4.05 -16.37 -3.29
C GLY A 225 -3.55 -14.99 -3.75
N LEU A 226 -3.26 -14.04 -2.86
CA LEU A 226 -2.72 -12.72 -3.23
C LEU A 226 -1.35 -12.84 -3.92
N VAL A 227 -0.56 -13.85 -3.59
CA VAL A 227 0.80 -14.08 -4.08
C VAL A 227 0.84 -15.38 -4.88
N ALA A 228 1.41 -15.32 -6.08
CA ALA A 228 1.68 -16.49 -6.92
C ALA A 228 2.94 -17.21 -6.42
N ALA A 229 2.79 -18.48 -6.04
CA ALA A 229 3.82 -19.29 -5.41
C ALA A 229 5.07 -19.54 -6.29
N ASP A 230 4.86 -19.60 -7.59
CA ASP A 230 5.81 -19.95 -8.65
C ASP A 230 6.43 -18.74 -9.33
N ARG A 231 6.28 -17.54 -8.76
CA ARG A 231 6.83 -16.30 -9.34
C ARG A 231 7.76 -15.58 -8.38
N HIS A 232 8.75 -14.91 -8.93
CA HIS A 232 9.58 -13.96 -8.20
C HIS A 232 8.77 -12.73 -7.80
N CYS A 233 9.18 -12.09 -6.70
CA CYS A 233 8.71 -10.78 -6.31
C CYS A 233 9.70 -9.72 -6.78
N HIS A 234 9.21 -8.52 -7.06
CA HIS A 234 10.02 -7.36 -7.39
C HIS A 234 9.81 -6.29 -6.33
N ARG A 235 10.88 -5.58 -5.94
CA ARG A 235 10.87 -4.52 -4.92
C ARG A 235 11.42 -3.22 -5.50
N LYS A 236 10.77 -2.10 -5.20
CA LYS A 236 11.28 -0.74 -5.44
C LYS A 236 11.11 0.11 -4.19
N GLU A 237 12.15 0.86 -3.84
CA GLU A 237 12.12 1.80 -2.73
C GLU A 237 11.94 3.22 -3.27
N LEU A 238 11.01 3.96 -2.67
CA LEU A 238 10.76 5.37 -2.97
C LEU A 238 11.01 6.17 -1.70
N ARG A 239 12.20 6.77 -1.61
CA ARG A 239 12.65 7.59 -0.47
C ARG A 239 13.02 8.98 -0.94
N GLY A 240 12.40 10.02 -0.37
CA GLY A 240 12.69 11.41 -0.69
C GLY A 240 11.52 12.18 -1.29
N GLN A 241 11.80 13.29 -1.96
CA GLN A 241 10.78 14.20 -2.52
C GLN A 241 10.53 13.89 -4.00
N PHE A 242 9.33 13.46 -4.34
CA PHE A 242 8.91 13.15 -5.72
C PHE A 242 7.71 13.99 -6.13
N GLU A 243 7.39 13.97 -7.43
CA GLU A 243 6.10 14.47 -7.90
C GLU A 243 4.96 13.73 -7.21
N ASN A 244 3.94 14.47 -6.82
CA ASN A 244 2.80 13.92 -6.09
C ASN A 244 1.80 13.23 -7.04
N ARG A 245 2.15 12.03 -7.48
CA ARG A 245 1.33 11.21 -8.39
C ARG A 245 1.38 9.73 -8.00
N ASP A 246 0.39 9.00 -8.47
CA ASP A 246 0.36 7.55 -8.37
C ASP A 246 1.43 6.89 -9.25
N VAL A 247 1.88 5.70 -8.83
CA VAL A 247 2.88 4.91 -9.55
C VAL A 247 2.18 3.85 -10.42
N TRP A 248 2.66 3.73 -11.65
CA TRP A 248 2.25 2.70 -12.62
C TRP A 248 3.48 1.92 -13.06
N VAL A 249 3.34 0.61 -13.25
CA VAL A 249 4.38 -0.28 -13.80
C VAL A 249 3.83 -1.26 -14.81
#